data_AF-K0Z676-F1
#
_entry.id   AF-K0Z676-F1
#
_cell.length_a   1.000
_cell.length_b   1.000
_cell.length_c   1.000
_cell.angle_alpha   90.00
_cell.angle_beta   90.00
_cell.angle_gamma   90.00
#
_symmetry.space_group_name_H-M   'P 1'
#
loop_
_entity.id
_entity.type
_entity.pdbx_description
1 polymer ?
#
loop_
_entity_poly.entity_id
_entity_poly.type
_entity_poly.pdbx_seq_one_letter_code
_entity_poly.pdbx_strand_id
1 'polypeptide(L)'
;MDRDLALLKERVDEFITKLDSLVQSDCLEELSEYLEDCWDIEVTFNMQGEFNGFSLAVAIGGPNIYISYHRCQAVATISGSWGTISYQDFLGADVSDALWDAGERLAEQATYAIERRSRNPWSHVA
;
A
#
# COMPACT_ATOMS: atom_id res chain seq x y z
N MET A 1 21.66 -18.30 -2.33
CA MET A 1 21.68 -16.95 -1.74
C MET A 1 21.58 -15.88 -2.81
N ASP A 2 22.55 -15.74 -3.73
CA ASP A 2 22.45 -14.72 -4.81
C ASP A 2 21.28 -14.94 -5.77
N ARG A 3 20.96 -16.20 -6.10
CA ARG A 3 19.83 -16.53 -6.98
C ARG A 3 18.48 -16.12 -6.39
N ASP A 4 18.26 -16.41 -5.11
CA ASP A 4 16.99 -16.16 -4.44
C ASP A 4 16.77 -14.66 -4.23
N LEU A 5 17.84 -13.92 -3.94
CA LEU A 5 17.81 -12.45 -3.91
C LEU A 5 17.53 -11.86 -5.29
N ALA A 6 18.14 -12.39 -6.35
CA ALA A 6 17.89 -11.93 -7.71
C ALA A 6 16.42 -12.18 -8.13
N LEU A 7 15.85 -13.34 -7.79
CA LEU A 7 14.44 -13.64 -8.02
C LEU A 7 13.52 -12.72 -7.21
N LEU A 8 13.84 -12.46 -5.94
CA LEU A 8 13.07 -11.53 -5.12
C LEU A 8 13.08 -10.11 -5.72
N LYS A 9 14.26 -9.64 -6.15
CA LYS A 9 14.40 -8.36 -6.82
C LYS A 9 13.59 -8.31 -8.12
N GLU A 10 13.68 -9.34 -8.96
CA GLU A 10 12.90 -9.44 -10.20
C GLU A 10 11.39 -9.29 -9.93
N ARG A 11 10.88 -9.97 -8.89
CA ARG A 11 9.48 -9.83 -8.48
C ARG A 11 9.14 -8.41 -8.02
N VAL A 12 9.98 -7.80 -7.19
CA VAL A 12 9.76 -6.41 -6.76
C VAL A 12 9.77 -5.45 -7.96
N ASP A 13 10.69 -5.62 -8.90
CA ASP A 13 10.78 -4.81 -10.11
C ASP A 13 9.57 -4.97 -11.04
N GLU A 14 8.96 -6.17 -11.11
CA GLU A 14 7.68 -6.39 -11.81
C GLU A 14 6.56 -5.54 -11.21
N PHE A 15 6.47 -5.46 -9.88
CA PHE A 15 5.48 -4.63 -9.18
C PHE A 15 5.72 -3.14 -9.43
N ILE A 16 6.98 -2.68 -9.36
CA ILE A 16 7.34 -1.28 -9.65
C ILE A 16 6.91 -0.93 -11.08
N THR A 17 7.27 -1.76 -12.05
CA THR A 17 6.94 -1.54 -13.47
C THR A 17 5.42 -1.49 -13.70
N LYS A 18 4.66 -2.34 -13.00
CA LYS A 18 3.20 -2.33 -13.07
C LYS A 18 2.62 -1.04 -12.50
N LEU A 19 3.12 -0.57 -11.36
CA LEU A 19 2.70 0.70 -10.75
C LEU A 19 3.03 1.89 -11.65
N ASP A 20 4.24 1.97 -12.19
CA ASP A 20 4.63 3.01 -13.15
C ASP A 20 3.69 3.03 -14.36
N SER A 21 3.35 1.86 -14.90
CA SER A 21 2.41 1.75 -16.03
C SER A 21 0.99 2.22 -15.66
N LEU A 22 0.53 1.96 -14.43
CA LEU A 22 -0.79 2.39 -13.97
C LEU A 22 -0.83 3.90 -13.76
N VAL A 23 0.22 4.48 -13.19
CA VAL A 23 0.32 5.94 -12.98
C VAL A 23 0.43 6.70 -14.30
N GLN A 24 1.10 6.12 -15.30
CA GLN A 24 1.18 6.70 -16.64
C GLN A 24 -0.08 6.49 -17.48
N SER A 25 -0.95 5.56 -17.08
CA SER A 25 -2.30 5.52 -17.63
C SER A 25 -3.07 6.67 -16.98
N ASP A 26 -3.70 7.55 -17.77
CA ASP A 26 -4.50 8.68 -17.24
C ASP A 26 -5.76 8.23 -16.43
N CYS A 27 -5.79 6.97 -15.97
CA CYS A 27 -6.90 6.32 -15.29
C CYS A 27 -6.53 5.99 -13.83
N LEU A 28 -6.68 6.97 -12.95
CA LEU A 28 -6.49 6.80 -11.48
C LEU A 28 -7.43 5.74 -10.87
N GLU A 29 -8.54 5.41 -11.54
CA GLU A 29 -9.44 4.33 -11.13
C GLU A 29 -8.74 2.98 -11.17
N GLU A 30 -7.92 2.70 -12.19
CA GLU A 30 -7.19 1.42 -12.30
C GLU A 30 -6.16 1.25 -11.17
N LEU A 31 -5.52 2.34 -10.74
CA LEU A 31 -4.62 2.31 -9.58
C LEU A 31 -5.40 2.04 -8.29
N SER A 32 -6.56 2.68 -8.14
CA SER A 32 -7.41 2.48 -6.95
C SER A 32 -7.92 1.05 -6.87
N GLU A 33 -8.44 0.49 -7.97
CA GLU A 33 -8.85 -0.91 -8.06
C GLU A 33 -7.70 -1.86 -7.73
N TYR A 34 -6.49 -1.58 -8.25
CA TYR A 34 -5.30 -2.37 -7.95
C TYR A 34 -4.94 -2.36 -6.46
N LEU A 35 -5.08 -1.22 -5.77
CA LEU A 35 -4.83 -1.12 -4.33
C LEU A 35 -5.94 -1.76 -3.49
N GLU A 36 -7.18 -1.71 -3.94
CA GLU A 36 -8.32 -2.40 -3.30
C GLU A 36 -8.22 -3.93 -3.43
N ASP A 37 -7.66 -4.42 -4.53
CA ASP A 37 -7.40 -5.85 -4.76
C ASP A 37 -6.21 -6.40 -3.97
N CYS A 38 -5.45 -5.54 -3.27
CA CYS A 38 -4.35 -5.98 -2.44
C CYS A 38 -4.84 -6.80 -1.24
N TRP A 39 -3.95 -7.63 -0.70
CA TRP A 39 -4.32 -8.62 0.31
C TRP A 39 -4.75 -7.98 1.63
N ASP A 40 -4.05 -6.93 2.04
CA ASP A 40 -4.32 -6.19 3.27
C ASP A 40 -3.80 -4.75 3.18
N ILE A 41 -4.47 -3.84 3.88
CA ILE A 41 -4.06 -2.44 4.01
C ILE A 41 -4.16 -1.99 5.47
N GLU A 42 -3.03 -1.54 6.00
CA GLU A 42 -2.93 -0.92 7.32
C GLU A 42 -2.80 0.60 7.16
N VAL A 43 -3.83 1.33 7.57
CA VAL A 43 -3.82 2.79 7.56
C VAL A 43 -3.36 3.31 8.93
N THR A 44 -2.40 4.25 8.91
CA THR A 44 -1.88 4.89 10.12
C THR A 44 -2.43 6.30 10.25
N PHE A 45 -2.99 6.62 11.42
CA PHE A 45 -3.43 7.97 11.77
C PHE A 45 -2.53 8.55 12.88
N ASN A 46 -2.35 9.87 12.89
CA ASN A 46 -1.65 10.55 13.98
C ASN A 46 -2.56 10.72 15.21
N MET A 47 -2.03 11.33 16.28
CA MET A 47 -2.79 11.58 17.52
C MET A 47 -3.98 12.53 17.34
N GLN A 48 -3.99 13.33 16.28
CA GLN A 48 -5.09 14.23 15.91
C GLN A 48 -6.15 13.53 15.05
N GLY A 49 -5.95 12.25 14.69
CA GLY A 49 -6.83 11.50 13.81
C GLY A 49 -6.64 11.81 12.33
N GLU A 50 -5.56 12.52 11.95
CA GLU A 50 -5.24 12.80 10.55
C GLU A 50 -4.49 11.63 9.93
N PHE A 51 -4.72 11.39 8.65
CA PHE A 51 -3.97 10.39 7.88
C PHE A 51 -2.46 10.69 7.94
N ASN A 52 -1.68 9.66 8.24
CA ASN A 52 -0.23 9.75 8.44
C ASN A 52 0.55 8.74 7.57
N GLY A 53 -0.16 7.94 6.77
CA GLY A 53 0.41 6.98 5.86
C GLY A 53 -0.28 5.62 5.92
N PHE A 54 0.32 4.66 5.21
CA PHE A 54 -0.21 3.31 5.10
C PHE A 54 0.91 2.29 4.87
N SER A 55 0.57 1.02 5.12
CA SER A 55 1.31 -0.15 4.65
C SER A 55 0.36 -1.07 3.91
N LEU A 56 0.79 -1.58 2.77
CA LEU A 56 -0.03 -2.31 1.81
C LEU A 56 0.64 -3.64 1.48
N ALA A 57 -0.03 -4.75 1.76
CA ALA A 57 0.44 -6.09 1.41
C ALA A 57 0.01 -6.44 -0.01
N VAL A 58 0.93 -6.36 -0.97
CA VAL A 58 0.64 -6.59 -2.40
C VAL A 58 0.79 -8.05 -2.82
N ALA A 59 1.62 -8.82 -2.10
CA ALA A 59 1.77 -10.26 -2.32
C ALA A 59 2.13 -10.97 -1.02
N ILE A 60 1.47 -12.11 -0.74
CA ILE A 60 1.66 -12.92 0.47
C ILE A 60 1.68 -14.41 0.09
N GLY A 61 2.49 -15.22 0.79
CA GLY A 61 2.52 -16.68 0.59
C GLY A 61 3.59 -17.19 -0.39
N GLY A 62 4.42 -16.28 -0.92
CA GLY A 62 5.65 -16.55 -1.66
C GLY A 62 6.74 -15.60 -1.18
N PRO A 63 7.26 -14.68 -2.02
CA PRO A 63 7.84 -13.47 -1.49
C PRO A 63 6.73 -12.61 -0.89
N ASN A 64 6.88 -12.21 0.37
CA ASN A 64 5.96 -11.25 0.98
C ASN A 64 6.42 -9.85 0.58
N ILE A 65 5.60 -9.14 -0.18
CA ILE A 65 5.92 -7.82 -0.72
C ILE A 65 4.96 -6.79 -0.15
N TYR A 66 5.53 -5.69 0.33
CA TYR A 66 4.84 -4.60 0.98
C TYR A 66 5.21 -3.27 0.37
N ILE A 67 4.23 -2.40 0.17
CA ILE A 67 4.43 -0.99 -0.14
C ILE A 67 4.13 -0.21 1.13
N SER A 68 4.98 0.74 1.49
CA SER A 68 4.75 1.58 2.66
C SER A 68 5.06 3.03 2.33
N TYR A 69 4.17 3.92 2.74
CA TYR A 69 4.37 5.36 2.62
C TYR A 69 3.87 6.06 3.87
N HIS A 70 4.77 6.80 4.53
CA HIS A 70 4.47 7.64 5.69
C HIS A 70 4.71 9.12 5.37
N ARG A 71 3.95 9.99 6.02
CA ARG A 71 4.01 11.45 5.81
C ARG A 71 5.40 12.07 5.99
N CYS A 72 6.28 11.44 6.76
CA CYS A 72 7.65 11.91 7.00
C CYS A 72 8.65 11.44 5.92
N GLN A 73 8.22 10.63 4.97
CA GLN A 73 9.05 10.14 3.87
C GLN A 73 8.87 11.04 2.64
N ALA A 74 9.94 11.18 1.85
CA ALA A 74 9.86 11.93 0.59
C ALA A 74 9.23 11.12 -0.55
N VAL A 75 9.33 9.79 -0.48
CA VAL A 75 8.80 8.84 -1.47
C VAL A 75 8.39 7.57 -0.77
N ALA A 76 7.47 6.83 -1.38
CA ALA A 76 7.04 5.51 -0.93
C ALA A 76 8.18 4.49 -1.09
N THR A 77 8.12 3.45 -0.28
CA THR A 77 9.07 2.32 -0.33
C THR A 77 8.34 1.05 -0.69
N ILE A 78 9.01 0.19 -1.46
CA ILE A 78 8.56 -1.18 -1.71
C ILE A 78 9.61 -2.13 -1.13
N SER A 79 9.15 -3.12 -0.38
CA SER A 79 10.01 -4.10 0.26
C SER A 79 9.51 -5.50 -0.01
N GLY A 80 10.42 -6.43 -0.24
CA GLY A 80 10.14 -7.84 -0.42
C GLY A 80 10.93 -8.66 0.58
N SER A 81 10.33 -9.74 1.07
CA SER A 81 11.00 -10.69 1.95
C SER A 81 10.65 -12.14 1.59
N TRP A 82 11.65 -13.01 1.65
CA TRP A 82 11.48 -14.45 1.46
C TRP A 82 12.46 -15.21 2.35
N GLY A 83 11.93 -15.88 3.39
CA GLY A 83 12.76 -16.55 4.39
C GLY A 83 13.64 -15.56 5.14
N THR A 84 14.96 -15.72 5.05
CA THR A 84 15.94 -14.81 5.67
C THR A 84 16.44 -13.71 4.72
N ILE A 85 15.91 -13.64 3.50
CA ILE A 85 16.34 -12.68 2.47
C ILE A 85 15.33 -11.54 2.42
N SER A 86 15.85 -10.32 2.31
CA SER A 86 15.06 -9.10 2.17
C SER A 86 15.64 -8.22 1.07
N TYR A 87 14.75 -7.52 0.36
CA TYR A 87 15.07 -6.48 -0.62
C TYR A 87 14.19 -5.27 -0.35
N GLN A 88 14.69 -4.08 -0.59
CA GLN A 88 13.92 -2.85 -0.48
C GLN A 88 14.37 -1.87 -1.57
N ASP A 89 13.42 -1.13 -2.11
CA ASP A 89 13.64 -0.05 -3.06
C ASP A 89 12.75 1.16 -2.77
N PHE A 90 13.06 2.27 -3.42
CA PHE A 90 12.26 3.48 -3.41
C PHE A 90 11.44 3.59 -4.69
N LEU A 91 10.19 4.00 -4.56
CA LEU A 91 9.33 4.27 -5.70
C LEU A 91 9.63 5.66 -6.27
N GLY A 92 9.35 5.85 -7.57
CA GLY A 92 9.42 7.16 -8.20
C GLY A 92 8.49 8.17 -7.52
N ALA A 93 8.78 9.47 -7.66
CA ALA A 93 7.97 10.53 -7.08
C ALA A 93 6.53 10.49 -7.59
N ASP A 94 6.32 10.38 -8.91
CA ASP A 94 4.99 10.32 -9.52
C ASP A 94 4.15 9.14 -9.00
N VAL A 95 4.78 7.97 -8.86
CA VAL A 95 4.13 6.78 -8.28
C VAL A 95 3.81 7.01 -6.81
N SER A 96 4.75 7.57 -6.05
CA SER A 96 4.55 7.85 -4.63
C SER A 96 3.39 8.80 -4.39
N ASP A 97 3.31 9.89 -5.15
CA ASP A 97 2.25 10.89 -5.05
C ASP A 97 0.89 10.27 -5.38
N ALA A 98 0.79 9.51 -6.47
CA ALA A 98 -0.45 8.83 -6.83
C ALA A 98 -0.89 7.80 -5.77
N LEU A 99 0.07 7.07 -5.19
CA LEU A 99 -0.18 6.14 -4.09
C LEU A 99 -0.64 6.85 -2.80
N TRP A 100 -0.13 8.05 -2.52
CA TRP A 100 -0.57 8.86 -1.38
C TRP A 100 -2.02 9.29 -1.53
N ASP A 101 -2.37 9.85 -2.69
CA ASP A 101 -3.74 10.31 -2.98
C ASP A 101 -4.74 9.16 -2.88
N ALA A 102 -4.38 7.99 -3.43
CA ALA A 102 -5.22 6.79 -3.32
C ALA A 102 -5.31 6.28 -1.87
N GLY A 103 -4.20 6.25 -1.14
CA GLY A 103 -4.16 5.85 0.27
C GLY A 103 -5.00 6.75 1.18
N GLU A 104 -4.97 8.07 0.95
CA GLU A 104 -5.79 9.05 1.68
C GLU A 104 -7.29 8.80 1.40
N ARG A 105 -7.66 8.60 0.13
CA ARG A 105 -9.05 8.27 -0.24
C ARG A 105 -9.54 6.98 0.42
N LEU A 106 -8.71 5.92 0.44
CA LEU A 106 -9.05 4.67 1.13
C LEU A 106 -9.20 4.88 2.64
N ALA A 107 -8.32 5.69 3.24
CA ALA A 107 -8.40 6.05 4.65
C ALA A 107 -9.69 6.81 5.01
N GLU A 108 -10.13 7.75 4.15
CA GLU A 108 -11.40 8.45 4.31
C GLU A 108 -12.59 7.50 4.25
N GLN A 109 -12.61 6.59 3.27
CA GLN A 109 -13.66 5.59 3.14
C GLN A 109 -13.71 4.64 4.35
N ALA A 110 -12.55 4.18 4.82
CA ALA A 110 -12.45 3.33 6.00
C ALA A 110 -12.95 4.06 7.26
N THR A 111 -12.55 5.32 7.45
CA THR A 111 -12.99 6.16 8.57
C THR A 111 -14.51 6.36 8.52
N TYR A 112 -15.06 6.70 7.35
CA TYR A 112 -16.50 6.85 7.16
C TYR A 112 -17.27 5.55 7.47
N ALA A 113 -16.76 4.41 7.03
CA ALA A 113 -17.36 3.10 7.31
C ALA A 113 -17.36 2.79 8.82
N ILE A 114 -16.25 3.08 9.51
CA ILE A 114 -16.12 2.90 10.96
C ILE A 114 -17.10 3.81 11.72
N GLU A 115 -17.17 5.10 11.38
CA GLU A 115 -18.10 6.04 12.01
C GLU A 115 -19.57 5.65 11.76
N ARG A 116 -19.91 5.20 10.55
CA ARG A 116 -21.26 4.73 10.25
C ARG A 116 -21.61 3.49 11.07
N ARG A 117 -20.63 2.61 11.32
CA ARG A 117 -20.81 1.42 12.17
C ARG A 117 -20.96 1.80 13.64
N SER A 118 -20.20 2.76 14.16
CA SER A 118 -20.33 3.23 15.55
C SER A 118 -21.66 3.94 15.81
N ARG A 119 -22.24 4.57 14.78
CA ARG A 119 -23.58 5.20 14.84
C ARG A 119 -24.74 4.23 14.57
N ASN A 120 -24.46 2.95 14.28
CA ASN A 120 -25.50 1.94 14.12
C ASN A 120 -26.00 1.48 15.51
N PRO A 121 -27.27 1.68 15.87
CA PRO A 121 -27.79 1.27 17.20
C PRO A 121 -27.69 -0.25 17.47
N TRP A 122 -27.40 -1.05 16.45
CA TRP A 122 -27.20 -2.50 16.56
C TRP A 122 -25.72 -2.93 16.63
N SER A 123 -24.75 -2.01 16.55
CA SER A 123 -23.32 -2.34 16.61
C SER A 123 -22.78 -2.59 18.01
N HIS A 124 -23.56 -2.25 19.05
CA HIS A 124 -23.25 -2.55 20.45
C HIS A 124 -23.82 -3.90 20.93
N VAL A 125 -24.39 -4.70 20.03
CA VAL A 125 -24.94 -6.03 20.36
C VAL A 125 -23.95 -7.09 19.88
N ALA A 126 -22.86 -7.27 20.61
CA ALA A 126 -21.99 -8.46 20.56
C ALA A 126 -21.46 -8.73 21.97
#